data_AF-A0A8T6VJW7-F1
#
_entry.id   AF-A0A8T6VJW7-F1
#
_cell.length_a   1.000
_cell.length_b   1.000
_cell.length_c   1.000
_cell.angle_alpha   90.00
_cell.angle_beta   90.00
_cell.angle_gamma   90.00
#
_symmetry.space_group_name_H-M   'P 1'
#
loop_
_entity.id
_entity.type
_entity.pdbx_description
1 polymer ?
#
loop_
_entity_poly.entity_id
_entity_poly.type
_entity_poly.pdbx_seq_one_letter_code
_entity_poly.pdbx_strand_id
1 'polypeptide(L)' 'KITDIEKKRGQKRRRLLATIEDKNGNSFQTILDYVFILGDAEPYISLPEVD' A
#
# COMPACT_ATOMS: atom_id res chain seq x y z
N LYS A 1 -4.53 1.08 -4.28
CA LYS A 1 -4.96 1.87 -3.09
C LYS A 1 -4.75 1.03 -1.82
N ILE A 2 -4.42 1.65 -0.68
CA ILE A 2 -4.41 0.94 0.61
C ILE A 2 -5.86 0.83 1.09
N THR A 3 -6.33 -0.38 1.38
CA THR A 3 -7.70 -0.63 1.84
C THR A 3 -7.79 -0.86 3.33
N ASP A 4 -6.75 -1.42 3.93
CA ASP A 4 -6.69 -1.69 5.37
C ASP A 4 -5.27 -1.64 5.92
N ILE A 5 -5.14 -1.29 7.20
CA ILE A 5 -3.89 -1.38 7.96
C ILE A 5 -4.19 -2.04 9.31
N GLU A 6 -3.72 -3.26 9.50
CA GLU A 6 -3.95 -4.02 10.72
C GLU A 6 -3.06 -3.49 11.85
N LYS A 7 -3.68 -2.85 12.85
CA LYS A 7 -2.98 -2.36 14.04
C LYS A 7 -2.85 -3.46 15.08
N LYS A 8 -1.62 -3.78 15.47
CA LYS A 8 -1.33 -4.74 16.54
C LYS A 8 -0.60 -4.07 17.70
N ARG A 9 -1.13 -4.19 18.92
CA ARG A 9 -0.55 -3.61 20.13
C ARG A 9 0.87 -4.16 20.33
N GLY A 10 1.84 -3.28 20.58
CA GLY A 10 3.24 -3.65 20.79
C GLY A 10 4.07 -3.86 19.51
N GLN A 11 3.43 -3.85 18.33
CA GLN A 11 4.14 -3.94 17.04
C GLN A 11 4.56 -2.55 16.57
N LYS A 12 5.81 -2.43 16.09
CA LYS A 12 6.29 -1.19 15.47
C LYS A 12 5.44 -0.85 14.25
N ARG A 13 5.08 0.43 14.08
CA ARG A 13 4.25 0.91 12.96
C ARG A 13 4.70 0.39 11.59
N ARG A 14 6.00 0.45 11.28
CA ARG A 14 6.55 -0.04 10.00
C ARG A 14 6.32 -1.53 9.73
N ARG A 15 6.13 -2.33 10.78
CA ARG A 15 5.87 -3.77 10.66
C ARG A 15 4.38 -4.10 10.56
N LEU A 16 3.47 -3.14 10.64
CA LEU A 16 2.04 -3.41 10.53
C LEU A 16 1.71 -3.95 9.13
N LEU A 17 0.77 -4.89 9.08
CA LEU A 17 0.30 -5.46 7.83
C LEU A 17 -0.63 -4.46 7.14
N ALA A 18 -0.41 -4.25 5.84
CA ALA A 18 -1.20 -3.38 4.99
C ALA A 18 -1.76 -4.20 3.84
N THR A 19 -3.06 -4.04 3.60
CA THR A 19 -3.76 -4.64 2.46
C THR A 19 -3.87 -3.59 1.35
N ILE A 20 -3.48 -3.96 0.14
CA ILE A 20 -3.46 -3.09 -1.04
C ILE A 20 -4.26 -3.76 -2.15
N GLU A 21 -5.07 -2.96 -2.84
CA GLU A 21 -5.84 -3.35 -4.01
C GLU A 21 -5.29 -2.65 -5.26
N ASP A 22 -5.05 -3.40 -6.33
CA ASP A 22 -4.64 -2.86 -7.64
C ASP A 22 -5.84 -2.39 -8.48
N LYS A 23 -5.56 -1.84 -9.67
CA LYS A 23 -6.59 -1.36 -10.62
C LYS A 23 -7.48 -2.48 -11.20
N ASN A 24 -7.01 -3.72 -11.15
CA ASN A 24 -7.71 -4.90 -11.68
C ASN A 24 -8.56 -5.59 -10.59
N GLY A 25 -8.57 -5.05 -9.36
CA GLY A 25 -9.26 -5.62 -8.21
C GLY A 25 -8.49 -6.73 -7.49
N ASN A 26 -7.22 -7.00 -7.85
CA ASN A 26 -6.40 -7.95 -7.13
C ASN A 26 -5.97 -7.36 -5.80
N SER A 27 -6.06 -8.16 -4.74
CA SER A 27 -5.64 -7.77 -3.39
C SER A 27 -4.40 -8.52 -2.97
N PHE A 28 -3.46 -7.81 -2.34
CA PHE A 28 -2.23 -8.36 -1.80
C PHE A 28 -1.89 -7.71 -0.45
N GLN A 29 -1.04 -8.39 0.32
CA GLN A 29 -0.64 -7.93 1.64
C GLN A 29 0.88 -7.78 1.73
N THR A 30 1.30 -6.73 2.42
CA THR A 30 2.71 -6.46 2.72
C THR A 30 2.82 -5.73 4.07
N ILE A 31 4.02 -5.41 4.52
CA ILE A 31 4.22 -4.55 5.69
C ILE A 31 4.38 -3.09 5.27
N LEU A 32 4.00 -2.14 6.13
CA LEU A 32 4.12 -0.71 5.85
C LEU A 32 5.54 -0.25 5.50
N ASP A 33 6.58 -0.96 5.93
CA ASP A 33 7.98 -0.67 5.58
C ASP A 33 8.25 -0.80 4.06
N TYR A 34 7.43 -1.57 3.35
CA TYR A 34 7.54 -1.81 1.91
C TYR A 34 6.49 -1.05 1.09
N VAL A 35 5.80 -0.08 1.69
CA VAL A 35 4.78 0.72 1.02
C VAL A 35 5.29 2.14 0.83
N PHE A 36 5.27 2.61 -0.42
CA PHE A 36 5.59 3.99 -0.77
C PHE A 36 4.33 4.69 -1.30
N ILE A 37 3.97 5.83 -0.70
CA ILE A 37 2.79 6.60 -1.10
C ILE A 37 3.17 7.51 -2.27
N LEU A 38 2.46 7.36 -3.38
CA LEU A 38 2.72 8.12 -4.62
C LEU A 38 1.71 9.24 -4.87
N GLY A 39 0.61 9.27 -4.13
CA GLY A 39 -0.48 10.24 -4.27
C GLY A 39 -1.69 9.84 -3.46
N ASP A 40 -2.75 10.62 -3.57
CA ASP A 40 -4.04 10.37 -2.91
C ASP A 40 -4.93 9.49 -3.81
N ALA A 41 -5.80 10.11 -4.61
CA ALA A 41 -6.61 9.42 -5.62
C ALA A 41 -5.83 9.13 -6.90
N GLU A 42 -4.97 10.07 -7.31
CA GLU A 42 -4.11 9.98 -8.48
C GLU A 42 -2.64 10.16 -8.08
N PRO A 43 -1.68 9.59 -8.83
CA PRO A 43 -0.26 9.77 -8.56
C PRO A 43 0.18 11.23 -8.73
N TYR A 44 1.05 11.71 -7.84
CA TYR A 44 1.71 13.02 -7.96
C TYR A 44 2.91 13.02 -8.91
N ILE A 45 3.33 11.85 -9.39
CA ILE A 45 4.42 11.67 -10.34
C ILE A 45 3.96 10.80 -11.51
N SER A 46 4.59 10.98 -12.67
CA SER A 46 4.40 10.09 -13.81
C SER A 46 4.89 8.68 -13.46
N LEU A 47 4.06 7.68 -13.72
CA LEU A 47 4.42 6.27 -13.59
C LEU A 47 4.96 5.75 -14.92
N PRO A 48 5.91 4.81 -14.91
CA PRO A 48 6.38 4.18 -16.14
C PRO A 48 5.25 3.38 -16.80
N GLU A 49 5.27 3.31 -18.13
CA GLU A 49 4.49 2.32 -18.86
C GLU A 49 5.00 0.93 -18.48
N VAL A 50 4.05 0.03 -18.20
CA VAL A 50 4.33 -1.37 -17.91
C VAL A 50 3.68 -2.16 -19.02
N ASP A 51 4.49 -2.89 -19.79
CA ASP A 51 4.03 -3.82 -20.84
C ASP A 51 3.16 -4.95 -20.28
#